data_AF-A0A6Q2Y549-F1
#
_entry.id   AF-A0A6Q2Y549-F1
#
_cell.length_a   1.000
_cell.length_b   1.000
_cell.length_c   1.000
_cell.angle_alpha   90.00
_cell.angle_beta   90.00
_cell.angle_gamma   90.00
#
_symmetry.space_group_name_H-M   'P 1'
#
loop_
_entity.id
_entity.type
_entity.pdbx_description
1 polymer ?
#
loop_
_entity_poly.entity_id
_entity_poly.type
_entity_poly.pdbx_seq_one_letter_code
_entity_poly.pdbx_strand_id
1 'polypeptide(L)'
;QPLYSGTEMGQLVENAASRLMEGSRKEDCDLVHNMAMTVQDRYRKLHQRMAERGRTLEEVKKNAKQFIESWRLLVDWITEVEQTLDTHKEIAVDHEEIKLQLIEQKEFQKLLRSKRPMYDATVKSGRGLHERSQNIQDRQHLENLLSELRDSWDTISGKSMERQHKLEEALLFSGRFTDALQALNDWLYRAEPQLAEDVPVGGEKDMVSSLIDKHKVFQKELGKRTGCIRTLKRSVRDLTRSSTADAHWLQEQMDELEGRWEAVCKLSISKQARLEEALQQGERFDGLVHSFLEHLVEVERVLKYGNIPEDEQTLLAFRKQHEEMELESIRCLGEEILSSCHPDSIITLKSWISVTKTRYEEVQTWAQQQGQRIQASLSALEAEREEVQQLLDWIFSAEEALNLKDLEPPNKMFPIQVFMEELNRKLPQVEHATKSCKQKPMPKQRSTLKLQPALVHLPLNNLEPQTPQLYQLISHWQKLWLLALARQGHLEQHDQRLREVEEFANFDFNVWRKRYMQWISHLKSRILDVFRNIDRDQDGRISKKELIDSILASSKTLHFPHSQHFSIFLSHPTSMQSIYFPIHY
;
A
#
# COMPACT_ATOMS: atom_id res chain seq x y z
N GLN A 1 -86.39 -103.41 11.99
CA GLN A 1 -87.35 -103.79 10.95
C GLN A 1 -86.69 -103.54 9.60
N PRO A 2 -86.70 -104.48 8.65
CA PRO A 2 -86.17 -104.18 7.31
C PRO A 2 -87.10 -103.14 6.68
N LEU A 3 -86.54 -101.97 6.34
CA LEU A 3 -87.20 -100.98 5.51
C LEU A 3 -87.40 -101.62 4.14
N TYR A 4 -88.64 -101.97 3.80
CA TYR A 4 -88.99 -102.43 2.45
C TYR A 4 -88.44 -101.42 1.44
N SER A 5 -87.75 -101.90 0.41
CA SER A 5 -87.25 -101.03 -0.64
C SER A 5 -88.42 -100.32 -1.31
N GLY A 6 -88.16 -99.14 -1.88
CA GLY A 6 -89.23 -98.34 -2.44
C GLY A 6 -90.04 -99.05 -3.55
N THR A 7 -89.42 -100.03 -4.19
CA THR A 7 -90.02 -100.89 -5.21
C THR A 7 -90.94 -101.95 -4.60
N GLU A 8 -90.59 -102.48 -3.42
CA GLU A 8 -91.38 -103.49 -2.70
C GLU A 8 -92.72 -102.92 -2.20
N MET A 9 -92.74 -101.68 -1.71
CA MET A 9 -94.00 -101.03 -1.27
C MET A 9 -94.94 -100.75 -2.44
N GLY A 10 -94.41 -100.40 -3.62
CA GLY A 10 -95.22 -100.27 -4.83
C GLY A 10 -95.87 -101.59 -5.25
N GLN A 11 -95.09 -102.68 -5.23
CA GLN A 11 -95.57 -104.02 -5.56
C GLN A 11 -96.60 -104.54 -4.54
N LEU A 12 -96.44 -104.22 -3.26
CA LEU A 12 -97.39 -104.59 -2.21
C LEU A 12 -98.75 -103.90 -2.38
N VAL A 13 -98.78 -102.63 -2.79
CA VAL A 13 -100.02 -101.90 -3.07
C VAL A 13 -100.72 -102.48 -4.29
N GLU A 14 -99.97 -102.83 -5.34
CA GLU A 14 -100.52 -103.47 -6.55
C GLU A 14 -101.07 -104.87 -6.25
N ASN A 15 -100.35 -105.67 -5.46
CA ASN A 15 -100.79 -107.00 -5.04
C ASN A 15 -102.02 -106.94 -4.11
N ALA A 16 -102.09 -105.96 -3.21
CA ALA A 16 -103.24 -105.75 -2.34
C ALA A 16 -104.47 -105.25 -3.12
N ALA A 17 -104.27 -104.34 -4.08
CA ALA A 17 -105.33 -103.88 -4.98
C ALA A 17 -105.88 -105.02 -5.84
N SER A 18 -105.01 -105.84 -6.44
CA SER A 18 -105.40 -107.01 -7.22
C SER A 18 -106.22 -108.02 -6.40
N ARG A 19 -105.78 -108.32 -5.17
CA ARG A 19 -106.53 -109.20 -4.23
C ARG A 19 -107.88 -108.62 -3.81
N LEU A 20 -107.97 -107.31 -3.60
CA LEU A 20 -109.24 -106.65 -3.27
C LEU A 20 -110.19 -106.63 -4.46
N MET A 21 -109.67 -106.51 -5.69
CA MET A 21 -110.48 -106.57 -6.92
C MET A 21 -111.03 -107.97 -7.21
N GLU A 22 -110.31 -109.04 -6.86
CA GLU A 22 -110.74 -110.44 -7.07
C GLU A 22 -112.05 -110.83 -6.33
N GLY A 23 -112.39 -110.15 -5.24
CA GLY A 23 -113.59 -110.42 -4.42
C GLY A 23 -114.67 -109.35 -4.45
N SER A 24 -114.52 -108.30 -5.28
CA SER A 24 -115.38 -107.09 -5.25
C SER A 24 -116.35 -107.01 -6.45
N ARG A 25 -117.39 -106.16 -6.35
CA ARG A 25 -118.30 -105.87 -7.47
C ARG A 25 -117.60 -104.96 -8.49
N LYS A 26 -118.04 -104.96 -9.76
CA LYS A 26 -117.39 -104.20 -10.84
C LYS A 26 -117.21 -102.70 -10.54
N GLU A 27 -118.20 -102.07 -9.91
CA GLU A 27 -118.17 -100.66 -9.49
C GLU A 27 -117.13 -100.39 -8.38
N ASP A 28 -116.93 -101.35 -7.48
CA ASP A 28 -115.91 -101.28 -6.42
C ASP A 28 -114.49 -101.51 -6.99
N CYS A 29 -114.36 -102.32 -8.05
CA CYS A 29 -113.07 -102.54 -8.72
C CYS A 29 -112.50 -101.26 -9.35
N ASP A 30 -113.35 -100.43 -9.98
CA ASP A 30 -112.92 -99.13 -10.53
C ASP A 30 -112.49 -98.16 -9.43
N LEU A 31 -113.18 -98.17 -8.28
CA LEU A 31 -112.80 -97.39 -7.10
C LEU A 31 -111.46 -97.85 -6.52
N VAL A 32 -111.28 -99.16 -6.32
CA VAL A 32 -110.04 -99.76 -5.82
C VAL A 32 -108.87 -99.49 -6.77
N HIS A 33 -109.08 -99.59 -8.08
CA HIS A 33 -108.08 -99.27 -9.09
C HIS A 33 -107.68 -97.79 -9.05
N ASN A 34 -108.64 -96.87 -9.03
CA ASN A 34 -108.38 -95.43 -8.94
C ASN A 34 -107.65 -95.03 -7.64
N MET A 35 -108.01 -95.65 -6.52
CA MET A 35 -107.31 -95.47 -5.24
C MET A 35 -105.87 -96.01 -5.31
N ALA A 36 -105.66 -97.20 -5.87
CA ALA A 36 -104.34 -97.79 -6.05
C ALA A 36 -103.44 -96.91 -6.94
N MET A 37 -103.97 -96.42 -8.07
CA MET A 37 -103.27 -95.49 -8.97
C MET A 37 -102.93 -94.17 -8.28
N THR A 38 -103.82 -93.63 -7.45
CA THR A 38 -103.58 -92.41 -6.67
C THR A 38 -102.46 -92.61 -5.65
N VAL A 39 -102.46 -93.74 -4.94
CA VAL A 39 -101.39 -94.09 -3.98
C VAL A 39 -100.06 -94.27 -4.71
N GLN A 40 -100.05 -94.95 -5.87
CA GLN A 40 -98.85 -95.11 -6.69
C GLN A 40 -98.30 -93.78 -7.22
N ASP A 41 -99.15 -92.85 -7.69
CA ASP A 41 -98.72 -91.52 -8.15
C ASP A 41 -98.16 -90.66 -7.00
N ARG A 42 -98.84 -90.65 -5.85
CA ARG A 42 -98.34 -89.96 -4.65
C ARG A 42 -97.00 -90.53 -4.20
N TYR A 43 -96.88 -91.85 -4.21
CA TYR A 43 -95.64 -92.54 -3.87
C TYR A 43 -94.51 -92.20 -4.85
N ARG A 44 -94.77 -92.23 -6.17
CA ARG A 44 -93.81 -91.83 -7.21
C ARG A 44 -93.33 -90.39 -7.00
N LYS A 45 -94.24 -89.45 -6.76
CA LYS A 45 -93.92 -88.03 -6.48
C LYS A 45 -93.11 -87.87 -5.20
N LEU A 46 -93.45 -88.62 -4.15
CA LEU A 46 -92.70 -88.63 -2.89
C LEU A 46 -91.28 -89.17 -3.09
N HIS A 47 -91.12 -90.28 -3.81
CA HIS A 47 -89.82 -90.87 -4.11
C HIS A 47 -88.97 -89.93 -4.96
N GLN A 48 -89.54 -89.29 -5.99
CA GLN A 48 -88.85 -88.28 -6.79
C GLN A 48 -88.39 -87.09 -5.93
N ARG A 49 -89.24 -86.56 -5.05
CA ARG A 49 -88.88 -85.47 -4.12
C ARG A 49 -87.80 -85.91 -3.13
N MET A 50 -87.85 -87.15 -2.64
CA MET A 50 -86.85 -87.71 -1.73
C MET A 50 -85.50 -87.88 -2.43
N ALA A 51 -85.48 -88.41 -3.66
CA ALA A 51 -84.28 -88.56 -4.47
C ALA A 51 -83.67 -87.19 -4.83
N GLU A 52 -84.50 -86.22 -5.22
CA GLU A 52 -84.06 -84.85 -5.47
C GLU A 52 -83.43 -84.22 -4.22
N ARG A 53 -84.13 -84.28 -3.09
CA ARG A 53 -83.61 -83.80 -1.81
C ARG A 53 -82.31 -84.50 -1.42
N GLY A 54 -82.19 -85.81 -1.68
CA GLY A 54 -80.97 -86.57 -1.46
C GLY A 54 -79.80 -86.04 -2.30
N ARG A 55 -80.02 -85.78 -3.60
CA ARG A 55 -79.01 -85.17 -4.49
C ARG A 55 -78.58 -83.78 -4.00
N THR A 56 -79.54 -82.92 -3.66
CA THR A 56 -79.25 -81.58 -3.13
C THR A 56 -78.44 -81.64 -1.83
N LEU A 57 -78.78 -82.55 -0.90
CA LEU A 57 -78.05 -82.72 0.35
C LEU A 57 -76.61 -83.19 0.13
N GLU A 58 -76.39 -84.14 -0.78
CA GLU A 58 -75.02 -84.60 -1.08
C GLU A 58 -74.19 -83.51 -1.77
N GLU A 59 -74.81 -82.70 -2.64
CA GLU A 59 -74.15 -81.53 -3.25
C GLU A 59 -73.78 -80.47 -2.19
N VAL A 60 -74.71 -80.12 -1.29
CA VAL A 60 -74.44 -79.16 -0.19
C VAL A 60 -73.34 -79.69 0.72
N LYS A 61 -73.38 -80.97 1.08
CA LYS A 61 -72.34 -81.62 1.89
C LYS A 61 -70.97 -81.58 1.21
N LYS A 62 -70.90 -81.83 -0.10
CA LYS A 62 -69.66 -81.71 -0.89
C LYS A 62 -69.14 -80.27 -0.86
N ASN A 63 -70.00 -79.30 -1.13
CA ASN A 63 -69.65 -77.88 -1.16
C ASN A 63 -69.19 -77.38 0.22
N ALA A 64 -69.86 -77.81 1.29
CA ALA A 64 -69.48 -77.49 2.67
C ALA A 64 -68.10 -78.06 3.02
N LYS A 65 -67.83 -79.33 2.67
CA LYS A 65 -66.50 -79.94 2.87
C LYS A 65 -65.41 -79.17 2.12
N GLN A 66 -65.66 -78.81 0.86
CA GLN A 66 -64.71 -78.06 0.05
C GLN A 66 -64.46 -76.66 0.62
N PHE A 67 -65.52 -75.98 1.08
CA PHE A 67 -65.39 -74.68 1.75
C PHE A 67 -64.54 -74.78 3.02
N ILE A 68 -64.86 -75.70 3.94
CA ILE A 68 -64.13 -75.86 5.21
C ILE A 68 -62.65 -76.16 4.96
N GLU A 69 -62.34 -77.04 4.00
CA GLU A 69 -60.94 -77.33 3.67
C GLU A 69 -60.22 -76.12 3.06
N SER A 70 -60.87 -75.38 2.15
CA SER A 70 -60.28 -74.17 1.56
C SER A 70 -60.06 -73.08 2.60
N TRP A 71 -61.01 -72.94 3.53
CA TRP A 71 -60.94 -72.02 4.67
C TRP A 71 -59.77 -72.37 5.58
N ARG A 72 -59.65 -73.64 6.00
CA ARG A 72 -58.57 -74.13 6.87
C ARG A 72 -57.20 -73.88 6.27
N LEU A 73 -56.98 -74.31 5.02
CA LEU A 73 -55.71 -74.12 4.33
C LEU A 73 -55.32 -72.64 4.19
N LEU A 74 -56.30 -71.77 4.01
CA LEU A 74 -56.05 -70.34 3.88
C LEU A 74 -55.75 -69.68 5.23
N VAL A 75 -56.47 -70.04 6.30
CA VAL A 75 -56.19 -69.55 7.66
C VAL A 75 -54.83 -70.04 8.15
N ASP A 76 -54.50 -71.32 7.93
CA ASP A 76 -53.18 -71.89 8.26
C ASP A 76 -52.07 -71.07 7.56
N TRP A 77 -52.23 -70.80 6.27
CA TRP A 77 -51.28 -70.00 5.48
C TRP A 77 -51.20 -68.53 5.94
N ILE A 78 -52.34 -67.89 6.25
CA ILE A 78 -52.36 -66.51 6.77
C ILE A 78 -51.60 -66.45 8.09
N THR A 79 -51.80 -67.43 8.97
CA THR A 79 -51.15 -67.50 10.28
C THR A 79 -49.62 -67.64 10.14
N GLU A 80 -49.15 -68.49 9.23
CA GLU A 80 -47.72 -68.64 8.93
C GLU A 80 -47.10 -67.33 8.40
N VAL A 81 -47.80 -66.67 7.49
CA VAL A 81 -47.39 -65.37 6.93
C VAL A 81 -47.37 -64.28 7.97
N GLU A 82 -48.37 -64.23 8.85
CA GLU A 82 -48.44 -63.26 9.93
C GLU A 82 -47.28 -63.42 10.91
N GLN A 83 -46.97 -64.67 11.31
CA GLN A 83 -45.79 -64.96 12.14
C GLN A 83 -44.50 -64.53 11.45
N THR A 84 -44.38 -64.75 10.15
CA THR A 84 -43.21 -64.30 9.38
C THR A 84 -43.09 -62.77 9.43
N LEU A 85 -44.18 -62.03 9.20
CA LEU A 85 -44.20 -60.56 9.28
C LEU A 85 -43.80 -60.04 10.67
N ASP A 86 -44.23 -60.71 11.74
CA ASP A 86 -43.91 -60.33 13.12
C ASP A 86 -42.42 -60.56 13.45
N THR A 87 -41.74 -61.44 12.70
CA THR A 87 -40.29 -61.68 12.82
C THR A 87 -39.43 -60.81 11.89
N HIS A 88 -40.03 -60.00 11.02
CA HIS A 88 -39.26 -59.15 10.11
C HIS A 88 -38.37 -58.18 10.89
N LYS A 89 -37.13 -57.98 10.40
CA LYS A 89 -36.18 -57.02 10.96
C LYS A 89 -36.77 -55.61 11.02
N GLU A 90 -36.29 -54.82 11.98
CA GLU A 90 -36.52 -53.38 12.04
C GLU A 90 -36.10 -52.71 10.72
N ILE A 91 -36.75 -51.59 10.41
CA ILE A 91 -36.42 -50.83 9.20
C ILE A 91 -34.99 -50.31 9.35
N ALA A 92 -34.14 -50.65 8.39
CA ALA A 92 -32.76 -50.20 8.37
C ALA A 92 -32.70 -48.68 8.17
N VAL A 93 -31.57 -48.08 8.51
CA VAL A 93 -31.36 -46.64 8.34
C VAL A 93 -30.48 -46.33 7.14
N ASP A 94 -29.60 -47.24 6.78
CA ASP A 94 -28.78 -47.14 5.57
C ASP A 94 -29.65 -47.12 4.29
N HIS A 95 -29.29 -46.23 3.37
CA HIS A 95 -30.08 -45.99 2.15
C HIS A 95 -30.15 -47.21 1.23
N GLU A 96 -29.06 -47.97 1.10
CA GLU A 96 -29.02 -49.15 0.25
C GLU A 96 -29.71 -50.35 0.92
N GLU A 97 -29.57 -50.51 2.23
CA GLU A 97 -30.29 -51.55 2.97
C GLU A 97 -31.82 -51.33 2.95
N ILE A 98 -32.30 -50.08 3.05
CA ILE A 98 -33.74 -49.77 2.89
C ILE A 98 -34.23 -50.16 1.48
N LYS A 99 -33.42 -49.95 0.42
CA LYS A 99 -33.78 -50.40 -0.93
C LYS A 99 -33.91 -51.91 -1.01
N LEU A 100 -33.03 -52.66 -0.35
CA LEU A 100 -33.11 -54.12 -0.27
C LEU A 100 -34.39 -54.56 0.45
N GLN A 101 -34.70 -53.96 1.60
CA GLN A 101 -35.95 -54.24 2.34
C GLN A 101 -37.21 -53.90 1.52
N LEU A 102 -37.18 -52.87 0.68
CA LEU A 102 -38.27 -52.55 -0.25
C LEU A 102 -38.43 -53.59 -1.37
N ILE A 103 -37.34 -54.22 -1.83
CA ILE A 103 -37.40 -55.32 -2.80
C ILE A 103 -38.05 -56.53 -2.15
N GLU A 104 -37.62 -56.91 -0.94
CA GLU A 104 -38.22 -57.99 -0.17
C GLU A 104 -39.72 -57.75 0.08
N GLN A 105 -40.09 -56.52 0.46
CA GLN A 105 -41.49 -56.14 0.67
C GLN A 105 -42.32 -56.22 -0.62
N LYS A 106 -41.75 -55.87 -1.78
CA LYS A 106 -42.41 -56.02 -3.09
C LYS A 106 -42.66 -57.50 -3.42
N GLU A 107 -41.71 -58.39 -3.14
CA GLU A 107 -41.91 -59.83 -3.33
C GLU A 107 -42.99 -60.37 -2.38
N PHE A 108 -43.02 -59.91 -1.13
CA PHE A 108 -44.08 -60.24 -0.19
C PHE A 108 -45.46 -59.79 -0.68
N GLN A 109 -45.60 -58.57 -1.20
CA GLN A 109 -46.85 -58.10 -1.78
C GLN A 109 -47.29 -58.93 -3.00
N LYS A 110 -46.35 -59.39 -3.84
CA LYS A 110 -46.67 -60.30 -4.95
C LYS A 110 -47.22 -61.63 -4.43
N LEU A 111 -46.64 -62.18 -3.36
CA LEU A 111 -47.14 -63.38 -2.70
C LEU A 111 -48.58 -63.18 -2.20
N LEU A 112 -48.87 -62.09 -1.48
CA LEU A 112 -50.24 -61.77 -1.04
C LEU A 112 -51.21 -61.68 -2.23
N ARG A 113 -50.85 -60.95 -3.29
CA ARG A 113 -51.69 -60.81 -4.50
C ARG A 113 -51.97 -62.15 -5.17
N SER A 114 -50.98 -63.06 -5.20
CA SER A 114 -51.15 -64.40 -5.77
C SER A 114 -52.18 -65.25 -5.02
N LYS A 115 -52.37 -65.00 -3.72
CA LYS A 115 -53.31 -65.72 -2.85
C LYS A 115 -54.71 -65.13 -2.84
N ARG A 116 -54.87 -63.90 -3.35
CA ARG A 116 -56.16 -63.19 -3.41
C ARG A 116 -57.28 -63.96 -4.13
N PRO A 117 -57.06 -64.62 -5.30
CA PRO A 117 -58.11 -65.38 -5.96
C PRO A 117 -58.66 -66.54 -5.11
N MET A 118 -57.79 -67.19 -4.33
CA MET A 118 -58.17 -68.28 -3.43
C MET A 118 -59.01 -67.76 -2.24
N TYR A 119 -58.64 -66.61 -1.68
CA TYR A 119 -59.45 -65.90 -0.70
C TYR A 119 -60.84 -65.55 -1.25
N ASP A 120 -60.90 -64.87 -2.41
CA ASP A 120 -62.16 -64.45 -3.00
C ASP A 120 -63.08 -65.64 -3.34
N ALA A 121 -62.50 -66.75 -3.82
CA ALA A 121 -63.22 -67.99 -4.08
C ALA A 121 -63.76 -68.64 -2.80
N THR A 122 -62.97 -68.70 -1.74
CA THR A 122 -63.36 -69.28 -0.44
C THR A 122 -64.48 -68.46 0.19
N VAL A 123 -64.35 -67.14 0.20
CA VAL A 123 -65.39 -66.23 0.69
C VAL A 123 -66.67 -66.34 -0.13
N LYS A 124 -66.58 -66.44 -1.47
CA LYS A 124 -67.75 -66.66 -2.34
C LYS A 124 -68.45 -67.99 -2.05
N SER A 125 -67.67 -69.06 -1.84
CA SER A 125 -68.19 -70.38 -1.50
C SER A 125 -68.93 -70.37 -0.15
N GLY A 126 -68.32 -69.77 0.88
CA GLY A 126 -68.94 -69.63 2.20
C GLY A 126 -70.22 -68.80 2.17
N ARG A 127 -70.24 -67.66 1.45
CA ARG A 127 -71.47 -66.87 1.25
C ARG A 127 -72.58 -67.68 0.57
N GLY A 128 -72.24 -68.44 -0.46
CA GLY A 128 -73.21 -69.30 -1.16
C GLY A 128 -73.81 -70.37 -0.25
N LEU A 129 -73.02 -70.95 0.67
CA LEU A 129 -73.51 -71.88 1.69
C LEU A 129 -74.40 -71.18 2.73
N HIS A 130 -74.01 -69.98 3.16
CA HIS A 130 -74.76 -69.17 4.13
C HIS A 130 -76.15 -68.80 3.59
N GLU A 131 -76.22 -68.34 2.33
CA GLU A 131 -77.46 -67.97 1.65
C GLU A 131 -78.43 -69.16 1.54
N ARG A 132 -77.93 -70.35 1.20
CA ARG A 132 -78.73 -71.57 1.00
C ARG A 132 -79.12 -72.28 2.30
N SER A 133 -78.45 -71.98 3.40
CA SER A 133 -78.76 -72.60 4.70
C SER A 133 -80.11 -72.10 5.25
N GLN A 134 -80.91 -73.03 5.75
CA GLN A 134 -82.20 -72.74 6.41
C GLN A 134 -82.10 -72.77 7.94
N ASN A 135 -80.99 -73.29 8.47
CA ASN A 135 -80.74 -73.41 9.89
C ASN A 135 -79.99 -72.18 10.40
N ILE A 136 -80.52 -71.56 11.46
CA ILE A 136 -79.93 -70.37 12.09
C ILE A 136 -78.53 -70.67 12.65
N GLN A 137 -78.33 -71.85 13.25
CA GLN A 137 -77.04 -72.23 13.82
C GLN A 137 -75.95 -72.37 12.75
N ASP A 138 -76.27 -73.02 11.63
CA ASP A 138 -75.34 -73.19 10.51
C ASP A 138 -75.01 -71.85 9.85
N ARG A 139 -75.99 -70.95 9.74
CA ARG A 139 -75.75 -69.58 9.27
C ARG A 139 -74.80 -68.83 10.18
N GLN A 140 -75.02 -68.84 11.50
CA GLN A 140 -74.14 -68.19 12.45
C GLN A 140 -72.72 -68.76 12.40
N HIS A 141 -72.58 -70.08 12.29
CA HIS A 141 -71.27 -70.72 12.18
C HIS A 141 -70.52 -70.29 10.91
N LEU A 142 -71.19 -70.29 9.76
CA LEU A 142 -70.60 -69.83 8.49
C LEU A 142 -70.22 -68.35 8.54
N GLU A 143 -71.04 -67.51 9.18
CA GLU A 143 -70.74 -66.09 9.35
C GLU A 143 -69.49 -65.88 10.22
N ASN A 144 -69.36 -66.63 11.32
CA ASN A 144 -68.17 -66.57 12.17
C ASN A 144 -66.90 -66.96 11.40
N LEU A 145 -66.93 -68.06 10.62
CA LEU A 145 -65.79 -68.48 9.80
C LEU A 145 -65.44 -67.43 8.73
N LEU A 146 -66.45 -66.84 8.08
CA LEU A 146 -66.23 -65.79 7.09
C LEU A 146 -65.69 -64.50 7.72
N SER A 147 -66.12 -64.16 8.94
CA SER A 147 -65.57 -63.02 9.70
C SER A 147 -64.11 -63.27 10.05
N GLU A 148 -63.80 -64.41 10.67
CA GLU A 148 -62.42 -64.76 11.05
C GLU A 148 -61.48 -64.69 9.85
N LEU A 149 -61.86 -65.31 8.72
CA LEU A 149 -61.04 -65.28 7.51
C LEU A 149 -60.83 -63.86 6.98
N ARG A 150 -61.87 -63.01 7.03
CA ARG A 150 -61.79 -61.62 6.58
C ARG A 150 -60.88 -60.82 7.51
N ASP A 151 -61.07 -60.93 8.82
CA ASP A 151 -60.33 -60.19 9.82
C ASP A 151 -58.84 -60.55 9.76
N SER A 152 -58.50 -61.83 9.62
CA SER A 152 -57.11 -62.28 9.43
C SER A 152 -56.52 -61.79 8.11
N TRP A 153 -57.27 -61.86 7.00
CA TRP A 153 -56.82 -61.35 5.70
C TRP A 153 -56.57 -59.83 5.74
N ASP A 154 -57.48 -59.07 6.33
CA ASP A 154 -57.39 -57.61 6.45
C ASP A 154 -56.22 -57.23 7.38
N THR A 155 -55.97 -58.01 8.44
CA THR A 155 -54.81 -57.82 9.35
C THR A 155 -53.49 -57.95 8.62
N ILE A 156 -53.23 -59.06 7.90
CA ILE A 156 -51.96 -59.23 7.17
C ILE A 156 -51.81 -58.21 6.03
N SER A 157 -52.92 -57.84 5.38
CA SER A 157 -52.93 -56.83 4.33
C SER A 157 -52.59 -55.44 4.91
N GLY A 158 -53.16 -55.11 6.07
CA GLY A 158 -52.88 -53.88 6.81
C GLY A 158 -51.43 -53.79 7.27
N LYS A 159 -50.91 -54.84 7.94
CA LYS A 159 -49.50 -54.94 8.34
C LYS A 159 -48.55 -54.76 7.15
N SER A 160 -48.85 -55.41 6.02
CA SER A 160 -48.07 -55.26 4.78
C SER A 160 -48.06 -53.84 4.23
N MET A 161 -49.22 -53.18 4.22
CA MET A 161 -49.36 -51.82 3.71
C MET A 161 -48.66 -50.81 4.61
N GLU A 162 -48.79 -50.95 5.93
CA GLU A 162 -48.12 -50.11 6.91
C GLU A 162 -46.59 -50.25 6.80
N ARG A 163 -46.08 -51.48 6.69
CA ARG A 163 -44.63 -51.71 6.50
C ARG A 163 -44.12 -51.08 5.19
N GLN A 164 -44.89 -51.20 4.09
CA GLN A 164 -44.53 -50.55 2.83
C GLN A 164 -44.44 -49.02 2.98
N HIS A 165 -45.44 -48.39 3.60
CA HIS A 165 -45.46 -46.95 3.81
C HIS A 165 -44.25 -46.49 4.64
N LYS A 166 -43.96 -47.18 5.75
CA LYS A 166 -42.80 -46.84 6.60
C LYS A 166 -41.48 -47.00 5.86
N LEU A 167 -41.32 -48.03 5.02
CA LEU A 167 -40.13 -48.20 4.19
C LEU A 167 -39.96 -47.10 3.14
N GLU A 168 -41.05 -46.67 2.50
CA GLU A 168 -41.03 -45.57 1.52
C GLU A 168 -40.70 -44.23 2.18
N GLU A 169 -41.26 -43.97 3.36
CA GLU A 169 -40.95 -42.78 4.17
C GLU A 169 -39.49 -42.77 4.62
N ALA A 170 -38.99 -43.91 5.12
CA ALA A 170 -37.59 -44.08 5.49
C ALA A 170 -36.64 -43.88 4.30
N LEU A 171 -36.99 -44.40 3.11
CA LEU A 171 -36.19 -44.22 1.90
C LEU A 171 -36.11 -42.75 1.47
N LEU A 172 -37.25 -42.03 1.50
CA LEU A 172 -37.29 -40.62 1.16
C LEU A 172 -36.45 -39.79 2.14
N PHE A 173 -36.57 -40.11 3.44
CA PHE A 173 -35.79 -39.45 4.47
C PHE A 173 -34.30 -39.72 4.33
N SER A 174 -33.88 -40.98 4.17
CA SER A 174 -32.46 -41.35 4.06
C SER A 174 -31.82 -40.71 2.83
N GLY A 175 -32.51 -40.68 1.69
CA GLY A 175 -32.03 -39.98 0.50
C GLY A 175 -31.83 -38.47 0.70
N ARG A 176 -32.80 -37.79 1.32
CA ARG A 176 -32.66 -36.35 1.65
C ARG A 176 -31.52 -36.09 2.63
N PHE A 177 -31.34 -37.00 3.59
CA PHE A 177 -30.26 -36.92 4.57
C PHE A 177 -28.89 -37.08 3.89
N THR A 178 -28.71 -38.12 3.07
CA THR A 178 -27.45 -38.36 2.35
C THR A 178 -27.10 -37.22 1.40
N ASP A 179 -28.09 -36.68 0.67
CA ASP A 179 -27.88 -35.55 -0.24
C ASP A 179 -27.44 -34.29 0.51
N ALA A 180 -28.10 -33.98 1.64
CA ALA A 180 -27.78 -32.81 2.45
C ALA A 180 -26.42 -32.94 3.16
N LEU A 181 -26.08 -34.14 3.64
CA LEU A 181 -24.78 -34.47 4.21
C LEU A 181 -23.66 -34.27 3.17
N GLN A 182 -23.83 -34.86 1.97
CA GLN A 182 -22.86 -34.73 0.88
C GLN A 182 -22.69 -33.27 0.43
N ALA A 183 -23.78 -32.52 0.27
CA ALA A 183 -23.74 -31.12 -0.13
C ALA A 183 -23.01 -30.20 0.88
N LEU A 184 -22.98 -30.58 2.16
CA LEU A 184 -22.17 -29.88 3.18
C LEU A 184 -20.72 -30.33 3.13
N ASN A 185 -20.45 -31.64 3.02
CA ASN A 185 -19.08 -32.16 2.88
C ASN A 185 -18.36 -31.58 1.66
N ASP A 186 -19.02 -31.50 0.51
CA ASP A 186 -18.46 -30.90 -0.71
C ASP A 186 -18.17 -29.40 -0.55
N TRP A 187 -19.02 -28.70 0.21
CA TRP A 187 -18.80 -27.29 0.49
C TRP A 187 -17.64 -27.10 1.45
N LEU A 188 -17.55 -27.90 2.51
CA LEU A 188 -16.44 -27.89 3.47
C LEU A 188 -15.11 -28.16 2.75
N TYR A 189 -15.07 -29.14 1.86
CA TYR A 189 -13.88 -29.47 1.06
C TYR A 189 -13.37 -28.29 0.22
N ARG A 190 -14.27 -27.42 -0.26
CA ARG A 190 -13.88 -26.18 -0.97
C ARG A 190 -13.57 -25.03 -0.03
N ALA A 191 -14.18 -24.99 1.15
CA ALA A 191 -14.01 -23.92 2.12
C ALA A 191 -12.69 -24.03 2.90
N GLU A 192 -12.30 -25.24 3.30
CA GLU A 192 -11.11 -25.50 4.12
C GLU A 192 -9.82 -24.92 3.49
N PRO A 193 -9.50 -25.16 2.19
CA PRO A 193 -8.28 -24.63 1.59
C PRO A 193 -8.30 -23.10 1.44
N GLN A 194 -9.47 -22.48 1.32
CA GLN A 194 -9.58 -21.02 1.23
C GLN A 194 -9.31 -20.33 2.57
N LEU A 195 -9.47 -21.04 3.68
CA LEU A 195 -9.30 -20.51 5.03
C LEU A 195 -7.98 -20.89 5.70
N ALA A 196 -7.18 -21.74 5.05
CA ALA A 196 -5.95 -22.24 5.61
C ALA A 196 -4.97 -21.11 5.99
N GLU A 197 -4.12 -21.39 6.98
CA GLU A 197 -3.21 -20.41 7.57
C GLU A 197 -2.11 -19.96 6.59
N ASP A 198 -1.78 -20.81 5.62
CA ASP A 198 -0.81 -20.52 4.55
C ASP A 198 -1.38 -19.65 3.42
N VAL A 199 -2.71 -19.42 3.39
CA VAL A 199 -3.31 -18.47 2.44
C VAL A 199 -2.86 -17.05 2.79
N PRO A 200 -2.19 -16.34 1.86
CA PRO A 200 -1.66 -15.01 2.12
C PRO A 200 -2.80 -13.99 2.25
N VAL A 201 -2.64 -13.09 3.22
CA VAL A 201 -3.59 -12.01 3.53
C VAL A 201 -2.95 -10.62 3.55
N GLY A 202 -1.62 -10.54 3.53
CA GLY A 202 -0.88 -9.27 3.51
C GLY A 202 -0.94 -8.59 2.14
N GLY A 203 -0.74 -7.27 2.10
CA GLY A 203 -0.73 -6.49 0.86
C GLY A 203 -0.86 -5.00 1.13
N GLU A 204 -0.94 -4.18 0.08
CA GLU A 204 -1.36 -2.79 0.25
C GLU A 204 -2.79 -2.66 0.77
N LYS A 205 -3.08 -1.54 1.44
CA LYS A 205 -4.35 -1.23 2.09
C LYS A 205 -5.59 -1.59 1.25
N ASP A 206 -5.61 -1.23 -0.02
CA ASP A 206 -6.76 -1.46 -0.90
C ASP A 206 -6.97 -2.95 -1.24
N MET A 207 -5.88 -3.70 -1.44
CA MET A 207 -5.95 -5.15 -1.66
C MET A 207 -6.50 -5.85 -0.42
N VAL A 208 -5.96 -5.54 0.76
CA VAL A 208 -6.40 -6.17 2.02
C VAL A 208 -7.87 -5.83 2.29
N SER A 209 -8.30 -4.59 2.02
CA SER A 209 -9.71 -4.18 2.10
C SER A 209 -10.61 -5.03 1.19
N SER A 210 -10.17 -5.30 -0.05
CA SER A 210 -10.89 -6.19 -0.97
C SER A 210 -10.96 -7.63 -0.45
N LEU A 211 -9.89 -8.15 0.14
CA LEU A 211 -9.86 -9.49 0.74
C LEU A 211 -10.83 -9.60 1.92
N ILE A 212 -10.91 -8.56 2.76
CA ILE A 212 -11.89 -8.47 3.86
C ILE A 212 -13.30 -8.54 3.31
N ASP A 213 -13.63 -7.80 2.26
CA ASP A 213 -14.98 -7.81 1.70
C ASP A 213 -15.35 -9.16 1.08
N LYS A 214 -14.40 -9.85 0.42
CA LYS A 214 -14.59 -11.24 -0.03
C LYS A 214 -14.83 -12.18 1.16
N HIS A 215 -14.10 -12.02 2.25
CA HIS A 215 -14.28 -12.84 3.46
C HIS A 215 -15.62 -12.58 4.16
N LYS A 216 -16.13 -11.34 4.16
CA LYS A 216 -17.49 -11.02 4.65
C LYS A 216 -18.56 -11.76 3.84
N VAL A 217 -18.39 -11.89 2.53
CA VAL A 217 -19.30 -12.70 1.70
C VAL A 217 -19.23 -14.17 2.12
N PHE A 218 -18.02 -14.71 2.33
CA PHE A 218 -17.84 -16.07 2.83
C PHE A 218 -18.54 -16.28 4.19
N GLN A 219 -18.40 -15.35 5.14
CA GLN A 219 -19.05 -15.41 6.45
C GLN A 219 -20.58 -15.39 6.35
N LYS A 220 -21.16 -14.65 5.39
CA LYS A 220 -22.61 -14.70 5.13
C LYS A 220 -23.05 -16.08 4.66
N GLU A 221 -22.28 -16.72 3.79
CA GLU A 221 -22.57 -18.09 3.33
C GLU A 221 -22.43 -19.12 4.45
N LEU A 222 -21.40 -18.99 5.30
CA LEU A 222 -21.23 -19.78 6.52
C LEU A 222 -22.45 -19.63 7.46
N GLY A 223 -22.92 -18.41 7.66
CA GLY A 223 -24.12 -18.13 8.45
C GLY A 223 -25.37 -18.83 7.91
N LYS A 224 -25.62 -18.77 6.59
CA LYS A 224 -26.76 -19.45 5.94
C LYS A 224 -26.74 -20.97 6.17
N ARG A 225 -25.55 -21.59 6.12
CA ARG A 225 -25.37 -23.05 6.27
C ARG A 225 -25.44 -23.55 7.71
N THR A 226 -25.37 -22.66 8.70
CA THR A 226 -25.52 -23.01 10.13
C THR A 226 -26.87 -23.68 10.42
N GLY A 227 -27.94 -23.27 9.72
CA GLY A 227 -29.26 -23.89 9.85
C GLY A 227 -29.30 -25.33 9.31
N CYS A 228 -28.50 -25.63 8.27
CA CYS A 228 -28.42 -26.95 7.66
C CYS A 228 -27.79 -27.96 8.62
N ILE A 229 -26.64 -27.62 9.21
CA ILE A 229 -25.96 -28.44 10.24
C ILE A 229 -26.93 -28.75 11.40
N ARG A 230 -27.62 -27.73 11.91
CA ARG A 230 -28.59 -27.91 13.02
C ARG A 230 -29.75 -28.82 12.65
N THR A 231 -30.25 -28.72 11.42
CA THR A 231 -31.34 -29.55 10.93
C THR A 231 -30.88 -31.00 10.80
N LEU A 232 -29.73 -31.26 10.19
CA LEU A 232 -29.15 -32.60 10.08
C LEU A 232 -28.90 -33.24 11.44
N LYS A 233 -28.32 -32.49 12.40
CA LYS A 233 -28.08 -32.96 13.76
C LYS A 233 -29.38 -33.32 14.49
N ARG A 234 -30.48 -32.60 14.23
CA ARG A 234 -31.80 -32.97 14.77
C ARG A 234 -32.32 -34.25 14.10
N SER A 235 -32.24 -34.32 12.78
CA SER A 235 -32.64 -35.48 11.99
C SER A 235 -31.97 -36.78 12.46
N VAL A 236 -30.65 -36.77 12.70
CA VAL A 236 -29.94 -37.94 13.23
C VAL A 236 -30.40 -38.30 14.64
N ARG A 237 -30.56 -37.31 15.52
CA ARG A 237 -31.05 -37.55 16.90
C ARG A 237 -32.44 -38.18 16.92
N ASP A 238 -33.35 -37.71 16.07
CA ASP A 238 -34.72 -38.23 16.00
C ASP A 238 -34.73 -39.66 15.45
N LEU A 239 -33.87 -39.97 14.48
CA LEU A 239 -33.72 -41.28 13.87
C LEU A 239 -33.09 -42.32 14.80
N THR A 240 -32.01 -41.95 15.48
CA THR A 240 -31.34 -42.74 16.52
C THR A 240 -32.24 -43.02 17.72
N ARG A 241 -33.25 -42.18 17.97
CA ARG A 241 -34.28 -42.44 19.00
C ARG A 241 -35.29 -43.50 18.59
N SER A 242 -35.54 -43.65 17.28
CA SER A 242 -36.53 -44.59 16.75
C SER A 242 -35.97 -45.96 16.36
N SER A 243 -34.66 -46.10 16.17
CA SER A 243 -33.97 -47.34 15.77
C SER A 243 -32.58 -47.41 16.39
N THR A 244 -32.22 -48.54 17.02
CA THR A 244 -30.96 -48.67 17.79
C THR A 244 -29.80 -49.32 17.01
N ALA A 245 -30.07 -50.01 15.90
CA ALA A 245 -29.06 -50.83 15.22
C ALA A 245 -28.03 -50.01 14.41
N ASP A 246 -28.46 -48.94 13.72
CA ASP A 246 -27.61 -48.12 12.82
C ASP A 246 -27.29 -46.74 13.40
N ALA A 247 -27.64 -46.53 14.67
CA ALA A 247 -27.46 -45.28 15.39
C ALA A 247 -26.00 -44.80 15.46
N HIS A 248 -25.06 -45.74 15.55
CA HIS A 248 -23.64 -45.44 15.76
C HIS A 248 -22.99 -44.84 14.51
N TRP A 249 -23.14 -45.48 13.36
CA TRP A 249 -22.53 -45.02 12.11
C TRP A 249 -23.01 -43.62 11.71
N LEU A 250 -24.31 -43.35 11.84
CA LEU A 250 -24.86 -42.02 11.59
C LEU A 250 -24.34 -40.96 12.57
N GLN A 251 -24.17 -41.34 13.83
CA GLN A 251 -23.60 -40.44 14.84
C GLN A 251 -22.14 -40.12 14.49
N GLU A 252 -21.34 -41.11 14.09
CA GLU A 252 -19.96 -40.90 13.63
C GLU A 252 -19.89 -39.95 12.42
N GLN A 253 -20.73 -40.17 11.40
CA GLN A 253 -20.78 -39.30 10.21
C GLN A 253 -21.17 -37.86 10.56
N MET A 254 -22.10 -37.69 11.50
CA MET A 254 -22.49 -36.36 11.98
C MET A 254 -21.41 -35.71 12.83
N ASP A 255 -20.73 -36.47 13.69
CA ASP A 255 -19.67 -35.96 14.55
C ASP A 255 -18.45 -35.53 13.72
N GLU A 256 -18.10 -36.28 12.66
CA GLU A 256 -17.07 -35.89 11.69
C GLU A 256 -17.43 -34.58 10.98
N LEU A 257 -18.67 -34.47 10.47
CA LEU A 257 -19.16 -33.26 9.81
C LEU A 257 -19.13 -32.07 10.76
N GLU A 258 -19.57 -32.24 12.01
CA GLU A 258 -19.57 -31.19 13.03
C GLU A 258 -18.15 -30.76 13.41
N GLY A 259 -17.21 -31.70 13.53
CA GLY A 259 -15.81 -31.41 13.78
C GLY A 259 -15.18 -30.57 12.66
N ARG A 260 -15.40 -30.94 11.40
CA ARG A 260 -14.94 -30.14 10.24
C ARG A 260 -15.61 -28.78 10.16
N TRP A 261 -16.91 -28.71 10.43
CA TRP A 261 -17.65 -27.45 10.48
C TRP A 261 -17.09 -26.50 11.55
N GLU A 262 -16.83 -27.01 12.76
CA GLU A 262 -16.23 -26.23 13.85
C GLU A 262 -14.82 -25.76 13.49
N ALA A 263 -14.02 -26.61 12.84
CA ALA A 263 -12.71 -26.23 12.33
C ALA A 263 -12.81 -25.08 11.31
N VAL A 264 -13.74 -25.14 10.36
CA VAL A 264 -14.00 -24.06 9.40
C VAL A 264 -14.46 -22.77 10.10
N CYS A 265 -15.31 -22.86 11.13
CA CYS A 265 -15.69 -21.69 11.94
C CYS A 265 -14.46 -21.06 12.62
N LYS A 266 -13.59 -21.87 13.24
CA LYS A 266 -12.35 -21.41 13.88
C LYS A 266 -11.39 -20.77 12.88
N LEU A 267 -11.15 -21.43 11.74
CA LEU A 267 -10.31 -20.90 10.66
C LEU A 267 -10.89 -19.61 10.06
N SER A 268 -12.21 -19.47 9.97
CA SER A 268 -12.85 -18.24 9.50
C SER A 268 -12.62 -17.06 10.46
N ILE A 269 -12.66 -17.31 11.77
CA ILE A 269 -12.33 -16.31 12.80
C ILE A 269 -10.84 -15.97 12.75
N SER A 270 -9.96 -16.98 12.69
CA SER A 270 -8.52 -16.80 12.56
C SER A 270 -8.16 -15.94 11.34
N LYS A 271 -8.71 -16.29 10.16
CA LYS A 271 -8.51 -15.52 8.93
C LYS A 271 -9.03 -14.08 9.04
N GLN A 272 -10.15 -13.84 9.72
CA GLN A 272 -10.63 -12.47 9.97
C GLN A 272 -9.62 -11.68 10.80
N ALA A 273 -9.09 -12.25 11.88
CA ALA A 273 -8.08 -11.59 12.71
C ALA A 273 -6.80 -11.29 11.91
N ARG A 274 -6.30 -12.25 11.13
CA ARG A 274 -5.13 -12.04 10.26
C ARG A 274 -5.37 -10.95 9.21
N LEU A 275 -6.57 -10.87 8.64
CA LEU A 275 -6.94 -9.82 7.67
C LEU A 275 -7.00 -8.44 8.32
N GLU A 276 -7.52 -8.34 9.56
CA GLU A 276 -7.55 -7.09 10.32
C GLU A 276 -6.15 -6.61 10.69
N GLU A 277 -5.26 -7.52 11.11
CA GLU A 277 -3.85 -7.21 11.38
C GLU A 277 -3.13 -6.78 10.10
N ALA A 278 -3.32 -7.50 9.00
CA ALA A 278 -2.77 -7.12 7.69
C ALA A 278 -3.28 -5.75 7.22
N LEU A 279 -4.53 -5.39 7.52
CA LEU A 279 -5.09 -4.09 7.19
C LEU A 279 -4.39 -3.00 8.01
N GLN A 280 -4.22 -3.20 9.32
CA GLN A 280 -3.50 -2.25 10.17
C GLN A 280 -2.04 -2.06 9.72
N GLN A 281 -1.35 -3.14 9.34
CA GLN A 281 -0.01 -3.06 8.77
C GLN A 281 0.00 -2.28 7.45
N GLY A 282 -0.95 -2.57 6.55
CA GLY A 282 -1.09 -1.87 5.27
C GLY A 282 -1.39 -0.38 5.42
N GLU A 283 -2.28 0.00 6.36
CA GLU A 283 -2.58 1.39 6.68
C GLU A 283 -1.39 2.11 7.33
N ARG A 284 -0.65 1.43 8.22
CA ARG A 284 0.55 1.98 8.83
C ARG A 284 1.65 2.20 7.79
N PHE A 285 1.88 1.23 6.90
CA PHE A 285 2.84 1.35 5.81
C PHE A 285 2.48 2.51 4.89
N ASP A 286 1.22 2.57 4.45
CA ASP A 286 0.68 3.66 3.64
C ASP A 286 0.89 5.04 4.31
N GLY A 287 0.55 5.15 5.60
CA GLY A 287 0.73 6.38 6.37
C GLY A 287 2.20 6.79 6.52
N LEU A 288 3.09 5.84 6.83
CA LEU A 288 4.53 6.12 6.95
C LEU A 288 5.12 6.59 5.61
N VAL A 289 4.80 5.91 4.51
CA VAL A 289 5.27 6.29 3.17
C VAL A 289 4.82 7.70 2.81
N HIS A 290 3.53 8.01 2.95
CA HIS A 290 3.01 9.32 2.58
C HIS A 290 3.56 10.44 3.47
N SER A 291 3.59 10.25 4.79
CA SER A 291 4.16 11.23 5.73
C SER A 291 5.63 11.51 5.44
N PHE A 292 6.42 10.47 5.16
CA PHE A 292 7.84 10.62 4.86
C PHE A 292 8.06 11.33 3.52
N LEU A 293 7.32 10.98 2.47
CA LEU A 293 7.41 11.65 1.17
C LEU A 293 7.01 13.13 1.27
N GLU A 294 5.99 13.47 2.06
CA GLU A 294 5.61 14.87 2.33
C GLU A 294 6.73 15.63 3.05
N HIS A 295 7.34 15.00 4.06
CA HIS A 295 8.49 15.59 4.77
C HIS A 295 9.67 15.85 3.83
N LEU A 296 10.01 14.89 2.96
CA LEU A 296 11.08 15.05 1.98
C LEU A 296 10.82 16.22 1.02
N VAL A 297 9.58 16.44 0.60
CA VAL A 297 9.21 17.60 -0.24
C VAL A 297 9.47 18.92 0.48
N GLU A 298 9.14 19.01 1.78
CA GLU A 298 9.41 20.22 2.56
C GLU A 298 10.92 20.44 2.77
N VAL A 299 11.68 19.38 3.06
CA VAL A 299 13.15 19.45 3.17
C VAL A 299 13.76 19.91 1.84
N GLU A 300 13.33 19.34 0.71
CA GLU A 300 13.77 19.74 -0.62
C GLU A 300 13.48 21.22 -0.89
N ARG A 301 12.30 21.71 -0.49
CA ARG A 301 11.91 23.12 -0.62
C ARG A 301 12.83 24.04 0.19
N VAL A 302 13.14 23.68 1.44
CA VAL A 302 14.06 24.44 2.29
C VAL A 302 15.48 24.44 1.71
N LEU A 303 15.96 23.30 1.20
CA LEU A 303 17.29 23.19 0.59
C LEU A 303 17.43 24.01 -0.70
N LYS A 304 16.36 24.09 -1.51
CA LYS A 304 16.39 24.82 -2.79
C LYS A 304 16.14 26.33 -2.65
N TYR A 305 15.28 26.75 -1.72
CA TYR A 305 14.75 28.12 -1.66
C TYR A 305 14.80 28.76 -0.27
N GLY A 306 15.17 28.04 0.78
CA GLY A 306 15.19 28.55 2.15
C GLY A 306 16.44 29.37 2.48
N ASN A 307 16.29 30.30 3.42
CA ASN A 307 17.44 30.95 4.06
C ASN A 307 18.07 29.97 5.06
N ILE A 308 19.33 29.64 4.83
CA ILE A 308 20.06 28.63 5.62
C ILE A 308 20.55 29.30 6.91
N PRO A 309 20.19 28.80 8.11
CA PRO A 309 20.66 29.37 9.38
C PRO A 309 22.18 29.25 9.52
N GLU A 310 22.82 30.27 10.10
CA GLU A 310 24.29 30.33 10.31
C GLU A 310 24.83 29.22 11.23
N ASP A 311 23.99 28.55 12.03
CA ASP A 311 24.35 27.38 12.84
C ASP A 311 23.80 26.08 12.20
N GLU A 312 24.44 25.72 11.09
CA GLU A 312 23.98 24.71 10.12
C GLU A 312 24.21 23.25 10.60
N GLN A 313 25.25 23.02 11.39
CA GLN A 313 25.73 21.68 11.75
C GLN A 313 24.81 20.95 12.74
N THR A 314 24.20 21.68 13.67
CA THR A 314 23.38 21.13 14.76
C THR A 314 21.97 20.73 14.29
N LEU A 315 21.43 21.43 13.28
CA LEU A 315 20.12 21.13 12.68
C LEU A 315 20.18 20.06 11.59
N LEU A 316 21.26 20.03 10.78
CA LEU A 316 21.47 18.98 9.76
C LEU A 316 21.71 17.61 10.38
N ALA A 317 22.43 17.52 11.52
CA ALA A 317 22.72 16.25 12.17
C ALA A 317 21.49 15.62 12.84
N PHE A 318 20.67 16.43 13.55
CA PHE A 318 19.45 15.95 14.20
C PHE A 318 18.36 15.54 13.19
N ARG A 319 18.30 16.24 12.04
CA ARG A 319 17.32 15.94 10.98
C ARG A 319 17.71 14.70 10.16
N LYS A 320 18.99 14.52 9.84
CA LYS A 320 19.47 13.36 9.08
C LYS A 320 19.22 12.02 9.80
N GLN A 321 19.39 11.99 11.13
CA GLN A 321 19.19 10.76 11.92
C GLN A 321 17.71 10.35 12.03
N HIS A 322 16.79 11.32 12.08
CA HIS A 322 15.35 11.06 12.13
C HIS A 322 14.84 10.51 10.79
N GLU A 323 15.24 11.11 9.67
CA GLU A 323 14.82 10.69 8.33
C GLU A 323 15.33 9.27 7.98
N GLU A 324 16.56 8.93 8.38
CA GLU A 324 17.14 7.60 8.12
C GLU A 324 16.43 6.51 8.94
N MET A 325 16.02 6.82 10.17
CA MET A 325 15.23 5.92 11.03
C MET A 325 13.81 5.68 10.48
N GLU A 326 13.16 6.70 9.92
CA GLU A 326 11.84 6.57 9.29
C GLU A 326 11.91 5.75 8.00
N LEU A 327 12.92 5.96 7.16
CA LEU A 327 13.14 5.16 5.95
C LEU A 327 13.36 3.67 6.29
N GLU A 328 14.16 3.40 7.32
CA GLU A 328 14.41 2.04 7.79
C GLU A 328 13.14 1.39 8.36
N SER A 329 12.29 2.17 9.03
CA SER A 329 10.98 1.71 9.51
C SER A 329 10.05 1.34 8.36
N ILE A 330 10.01 2.15 7.28
CA ILE A 330 9.25 1.85 6.06
C ILE A 330 9.76 0.57 5.40
N ARG A 331 11.09 0.41 5.29
CA ARG A 331 11.72 -0.79 4.71
C ARG A 331 11.38 -2.04 5.51
N CYS A 332 11.58 -2.00 6.83
CA CYS A 332 11.29 -3.12 7.73
C CYS A 332 9.82 -3.55 7.67
N LEU A 333 8.89 -2.60 7.79
CA LEU A 333 7.47 -2.91 7.71
C LEU A 333 7.07 -3.42 6.31
N GLY A 334 7.62 -2.84 5.26
CA GLY A 334 7.39 -3.31 3.89
C GLY A 334 7.88 -4.73 3.66
N GLU A 335 9.05 -5.10 4.19
CA GLU A 335 9.59 -6.47 4.13
C GLU A 335 8.79 -7.46 4.98
N GLU A 336 8.31 -7.02 6.15
CA GLU A 336 7.41 -7.80 7.00
C GLU A 336 6.11 -8.15 6.25
N ILE A 337 5.44 -7.15 5.65
CA ILE A 337 4.23 -7.36 4.85
C ILE A 337 4.53 -8.29 3.67
N LEU A 338 5.66 -8.11 2.98
CA LEU A 338 6.07 -8.94 1.84
C LEU A 338 6.26 -10.43 2.18
N SER A 339 6.59 -10.76 3.43
CA SER A 339 6.83 -12.15 3.86
C SER A 339 5.58 -13.05 3.76
N SER A 340 4.39 -12.47 3.85
CA SER A 340 3.09 -13.16 3.76
C SER A 340 2.10 -12.43 2.82
N CYS A 341 2.65 -11.72 1.83
CA CYS A 341 1.90 -10.86 0.92
C CYS A 341 1.16 -11.66 -0.16
N HIS A 342 -0.02 -11.18 -0.52
CA HIS A 342 -0.77 -11.64 -1.68
C HIS A 342 0.03 -11.35 -2.96
N PRO A 343 0.10 -12.28 -3.93
CA PRO A 343 0.91 -12.11 -5.15
C PRO A 343 0.67 -10.80 -5.90
N ASP A 344 -0.60 -10.38 -5.98
CA ASP A 344 -1.02 -9.16 -6.70
C ASP A 344 -0.49 -7.85 -6.08
N SER A 345 -0.11 -7.87 -4.80
CA SER A 345 0.41 -6.70 -4.06
C SER A 345 1.94 -6.60 -4.05
N ILE A 346 2.64 -7.69 -4.43
CA ILE A 346 4.10 -7.77 -4.31
C ILE A 346 4.80 -6.66 -5.11
N ILE A 347 4.36 -6.41 -6.35
CA ILE A 347 4.99 -5.42 -7.23
C ILE A 347 4.76 -4.02 -6.68
N THR A 348 3.53 -3.72 -6.24
CA THR A 348 3.13 -2.42 -5.70
C THR A 348 3.93 -2.08 -4.44
N LEU A 349 4.01 -3.00 -3.46
CA LEU A 349 4.78 -2.79 -2.24
C LEU A 349 6.28 -2.60 -2.52
N LYS A 350 6.87 -3.43 -3.38
CA LYS A 350 8.28 -3.25 -3.78
C LYS A 350 8.53 -1.90 -4.46
N SER A 351 7.59 -1.47 -5.30
CA SER A 351 7.64 -0.15 -5.95
C SER A 351 7.64 0.96 -4.91
N TRP A 352 6.75 0.93 -3.92
CA TRP A 352 6.72 1.94 -2.86
C TRP A 352 8.00 1.98 -2.03
N ILE A 353 8.52 0.82 -1.61
CA ILE A 353 9.81 0.75 -0.89
C ILE A 353 10.92 1.36 -1.74
N SER A 354 10.98 1.03 -3.03
CA SER A 354 11.98 1.55 -3.95
C SER A 354 11.84 3.07 -4.16
N VAL A 355 10.63 3.57 -4.40
CA VAL A 355 10.38 5.00 -4.65
C VAL A 355 10.76 5.83 -3.44
N THR A 356 10.36 5.42 -2.24
CA THR A 356 10.69 6.10 -0.98
C THR A 356 12.21 6.17 -0.78
N LYS A 357 12.91 5.06 -1.03
CA LYS A 357 14.38 5.01 -0.96
C LYS A 357 15.03 5.95 -1.98
N THR A 358 14.64 5.87 -3.27
CA THR A 358 15.21 6.72 -4.32
C THR A 358 14.99 8.20 -4.03
N ARG A 359 13.78 8.58 -3.58
CA ARG A 359 13.48 9.98 -3.24
C ARG A 359 14.30 10.48 -2.06
N TYR A 360 14.53 9.66 -1.04
CA TYR A 360 15.44 10.01 0.05
C TYR A 360 16.88 10.22 -0.45
N GLU A 361 17.41 9.30 -1.26
CA GLU A 361 18.75 9.41 -1.83
C GLU A 361 18.91 10.69 -2.67
N GLU A 362 17.91 11.03 -3.48
CA GLU A 362 17.89 12.29 -4.23
C GLU A 362 17.99 13.51 -3.29
N VAL A 363 17.11 13.64 -2.29
CA VAL A 363 17.14 14.77 -1.34
C VAL A 363 18.45 14.82 -0.56
N GLN A 364 19.01 13.67 -0.17
CA GLN A 364 20.29 13.58 0.51
C GLN A 364 21.44 14.10 -0.36
N THR A 365 21.47 13.78 -1.67
CA THR A 365 22.47 14.33 -2.58
C THR A 365 22.36 15.84 -2.73
N TRP A 366 21.13 16.38 -2.80
CA TRP A 366 20.91 17.83 -2.81
C TRP A 366 21.42 18.50 -1.53
N ALA A 367 21.15 17.90 -0.36
CA ALA A 367 21.65 18.39 0.92
C ALA A 367 23.17 18.42 0.97
N GLN A 368 23.84 17.37 0.50
CA GLN A 368 25.31 17.30 0.43
C GLN A 368 25.89 18.36 -0.52
N GLN A 369 25.31 18.53 -1.70
CA GLN A 369 25.76 19.55 -2.66
C GLN A 369 25.61 20.96 -2.09
N GLN A 370 24.50 21.24 -1.39
CA GLN A 370 24.27 22.54 -0.78
C GLN A 370 25.25 22.80 0.38
N GLY A 371 25.50 21.81 1.25
CA GLY A 371 26.50 21.90 2.30
C GLY A 371 27.92 22.14 1.76
N GLN A 372 28.31 21.46 0.67
CA GLN A 372 29.61 21.69 0.01
C GLN A 372 29.75 23.12 -0.53
N ARG A 373 28.67 23.68 -1.12
CA ARG A 373 28.68 25.06 -1.63
C ARG A 373 28.86 26.08 -0.51
N ILE A 374 28.21 25.87 0.63
CA ILE A 374 28.32 26.76 1.79
C ILE A 374 29.70 26.64 2.40
N GLN A 375 30.20 25.43 2.59
CA GLN A 375 31.56 25.20 3.08
C GLN A 375 32.59 25.88 2.18
N ALA A 376 32.47 25.77 0.85
CA ALA A 376 33.36 26.46 -0.09
C ALA A 376 33.27 27.99 0.04
N SER A 377 32.07 28.53 0.23
CA SER A 377 31.87 29.97 0.46
C SER A 377 32.47 30.44 1.78
N LEU A 378 32.29 29.67 2.87
CA LEU A 378 32.86 29.97 4.18
C LEU A 378 34.39 29.94 4.14
N SER A 379 34.98 28.89 3.56
CA SER A 379 36.44 28.78 3.39
C SER A 379 37.01 29.89 2.50
N ALA A 380 36.29 30.33 1.48
CA ALA A 380 36.69 31.50 0.68
C ALA A 380 36.69 32.79 1.50
N LEU A 381 35.64 33.04 2.30
CA LEU A 381 35.57 34.20 3.19
C LEU A 381 36.65 34.18 4.28
N GLU A 382 36.96 32.99 4.83
CA GLU A 382 38.05 32.81 5.78
C GLU A 382 39.42 33.10 5.15
N ALA A 383 39.66 32.60 3.94
CA ALA A 383 40.88 32.86 3.19
C ALA A 383 41.04 34.36 2.87
N GLU A 384 39.95 35.04 2.46
CA GLU A 384 39.96 36.50 2.27
C GLU A 384 40.28 37.23 3.58
N ARG A 385 39.72 36.78 4.72
CA ARG A 385 40.01 37.36 6.04
C ARG A 385 41.48 37.17 6.42
N GLU A 386 42.05 35.99 6.16
CA GLU A 386 43.45 35.69 6.46
C GLU A 386 44.39 36.50 5.57
N GLU A 387 44.10 36.64 4.27
CA GLU A 387 44.87 37.49 3.35
C GLU A 387 44.91 38.95 3.82
N VAL A 388 43.75 39.51 4.21
CA VAL A 388 43.65 40.86 4.77
C VAL A 388 44.46 40.99 6.07
N GLN A 389 44.40 39.98 6.94
CA GLN A 389 45.15 39.99 8.20
C GLN A 389 46.66 39.93 7.97
N GLN A 390 47.13 39.05 7.08
CA GLN A 390 48.56 38.93 6.74
C GLN A 390 49.11 40.24 6.14
N LEU A 391 48.32 40.93 5.31
CA LEU A 391 48.70 42.24 4.77
C LEU A 391 48.76 43.31 5.87
N LEU A 392 47.81 43.32 6.80
CA LEU A 392 47.83 44.23 7.94
C LEU A 392 49.08 44.01 8.80
N ASP A 393 49.41 42.76 9.15
CA ASP A 393 50.59 42.43 9.95
C ASP A 393 51.89 42.88 9.25
N TRP A 394 51.97 42.68 7.93
CA TRP A 394 53.09 43.20 7.13
C TRP A 394 53.16 44.72 7.13
N ILE A 395 52.04 45.42 6.97
CA ILE A 395 51.99 46.90 6.99
C ILE A 395 52.46 47.41 8.35
N PHE A 396 51.98 46.85 9.46
CA PHE A 396 52.39 47.25 10.80
C PHE A 396 53.90 47.07 11.02
N SER A 397 54.44 45.91 10.61
CA SER A 397 55.89 45.66 10.69
C SER A 397 56.70 46.62 9.81
N ALA A 398 56.21 46.92 8.60
CA ALA A 398 56.84 47.85 7.68
C ALA A 398 56.79 49.30 8.19
N GLU A 399 55.67 49.74 8.78
CA GLU A 399 55.55 51.04 9.46
C GLU A 399 56.57 51.16 10.60
N GLU A 400 56.68 50.14 11.45
CA GLU A 400 57.63 50.12 12.56
C GLU A 400 59.09 50.18 12.07
N ALA A 401 59.44 49.36 11.07
CA ALA A 401 60.78 49.35 10.48
C ALA A 401 61.15 50.68 9.81
N LEU A 402 60.17 51.36 9.19
CA LEU A 402 60.38 52.67 8.57
C LEU A 402 60.56 53.76 9.64
N ASN A 403 59.73 53.75 10.69
CA ASN A 403 59.83 54.69 11.81
C ASN A 403 61.16 54.56 12.58
N LEU A 404 61.65 53.33 12.79
CA LEU A 404 62.97 53.11 13.41
C LEU A 404 64.10 53.69 12.56
N LYS A 405 63.99 53.57 11.24
CA LYS A 405 64.97 54.13 10.30
C LYS A 405 64.87 55.66 10.19
N ASP A 406 63.72 56.27 10.46
CA ASP A 406 63.53 57.73 10.54
C ASP A 406 64.31 58.38 11.71
N LEU A 407 64.72 57.59 12.70
CA LEU A 407 65.57 58.06 13.80
C LEU A 407 67.08 58.01 13.47
N GLU A 408 67.48 57.36 12.37
CA GLU A 408 68.88 57.29 11.94
C GLU A 408 69.28 58.53 11.11
N PRO A 409 70.54 59.01 11.20
CA PRO A 409 70.99 60.15 10.42
C PRO A 409 70.87 59.90 8.90
N PRO A 410 70.59 60.93 8.08
CA PRO A 410 70.24 60.83 6.66
C PRO A 410 71.44 60.47 5.75
N ASN A 411 72.09 59.33 6.00
CA ASN A 411 73.33 58.93 5.33
C ASN A 411 73.18 57.82 4.28
N LYS A 412 71.96 57.29 4.05
CA LYS A 412 71.79 56.11 3.15
C LYS A 412 70.52 56.21 2.29
N MET A 413 70.69 56.40 0.98
CA MET A 413 69.61 56.43 -0.02
C MET A 413 69.24 55.03 -0.56
N PHE A 414 70.20 54.11 -0.61
CA PHE A 414 69.97 52.73 -1.09
C PHE A 414 68.89 51.95 -0.29
N PRO A 415 68.82 52.03 1.05
CA PRO A 415 67.81 51.28 1.82
C PRO A 415 66.36 51.74 1.60
N ILE A 416 66.12 53.01 1.22
CA ILE A 416 64.75 53.50 0.95
C ILE A 416 64.29 53.13 -0.46
N GLN A 417 65.19 53.05 -1.44
CA GLN A 417 64.87 52.58 -2.80
C GLN A 417 64.43 51.11 -2.79
N VAL A 418 65.16 50.26 -2.06
CA VAL A 418 64.78 48.84 -1.88
C VAL A 418 63.43 48.71 -1.15
N PHE A 419 63.15 49.58 -0.17
CA PHE A 419 61.85 49.60 0.50
C PHE A 419 60.71 50.02 -0.44
N MET A 420 60.93 51.02 -1.30
CA MET A 420 59.95 51.45 -2.30
C MET A 420 59.70 50.38 -3.37
N GLU A 421 60.71 49.61 -3.78
CA GLU A 421 60.53 48.45 -4.65
C GLU A 421 59.65 47.38 -3.99
N GLU A 422 59.88 47.10 -2.71
CA GLU A 422 59.09 46.14 -1.94
C GLU A 422 57.63 46.62 -1.75
N LEU A 423 57.43 47.92 -1.47
CA LEU A 423 56.12 48.55 -1.38
C LEU A 423 55.35 48.43 -2.71
N ASN A 424 56.00 48.69 -3.84
CA ASN A 424 55.42 48.52 -5.17
C ASN A 424 55.12 47.05 -5.49
N ARG A 425 55.95 46.10 -5.01
CA ARG A 425 55.73 44.65 -5.17
C ARG A 425 54.50 44.17 -4.40
N LYS A 426 54.18 44.81 -3.26
CA LYS A 426 53.02 44.48 -2.42
C LYS A 426 51.71 45.14 -2.87
N LEU A 427 51.77 46.20 -3.66
CA LEU A 427 50.59 46.92 -4.15
C LEU A 427 49.53 46.02 -4.84
N PRO A 428 49.88 45.09 -5.75
CA PRO A 428 48.89 44.22 -6.40
C PRO A 428 48.14 43.30 -5.42
N GLN A 429 48.79 42.91 -4.32
CA GLN A 429 48.18 42.07 -3.28
C GLN A 429 47.14 42.87 -2.49
N VAL A 430 47.43 44.14 -2.18
CA VAL A 430 46.48 45.03 -1.50
C VAL A 430 45.31 45.42 -2.41
N GLU A 431 45.57 45.64 -3.71
CA GLU A 431 44.52 45.85 -4.71
C GLU A 431 43.61 44.61 -4.85
N HIS A 432 44.19 43.41 -4.84
CA HIS A 432 43.43 42.16 -4.85
C HIS A 432 42.55 42.01 -3.60
N ALA A 433 43.11 42.22 -2.41
CA ALA A 433 42.37 42.14 -1.15
C ALA A 433 41.27 43.22 -1.02
N THR A 434 41.43 44.37 -1.68
CA THR A 434 40.47 45.47 -1.66
C THR A 434 39.54 45.51 -2.87
N LYS A 435 39.59 44.51 -3.77
CA LYS A 435 38.76 44.41 -4.98
C LYS A 435 37.25 44.50 -4.70
N SER A 436 36.82 44.08 -3.51
CA SER A 436 35.42 44.07 -3.07
C SER A 436 34.93 45.44 -2.58
N CYS A 437 35.83 46.42 -2.41
CA CYS A 437 35.47 47.78 -2.00
C CYS A 437 34.78 48.52 -3.15
N LYS A 438 33.70 49.24 -2.82
CA LYS A 438 32.97 50.04 -3.82
C LYS A 438 33.79 51.28 -4.18
N GLN A 439 33.77 51.67 -5.46
CA GLN A 439 34.44 52.90 -5.91
C GLN A 439 33.55 54.12 -5.67
N LYS A 440 34.12 55.18 -5.10
CA LYS A 440 33.46 56.47 -4.87
C LYS A 440 33.43 57.26 -6.18
N PRO A 441 32.27 57.77 -6.62
CA PRO A 441 32.20 58.60 -7.82
C PRO A 441 32.93 59.93 -7.60
N MET A 442 33.95 60.21 -8.42
CA MET A 442 34.65 61.50 -8.44
C MET A 442 33.73 62.62 -8.94
N PRO A 443 33.69 63.81 -8.30
CA PRO A 443 33.03 64.98 -8.88
C PRO A 443 33.79 65.43 -10.13
N LYS A 444 33.12 65.46 -11.29
CA LYS A 444 33.67 66.00 -12.54
C LYS A 444 33.93 67.51 -12.40
N GLN A 445 35.16 67.92 -12.08
CA GLN A 445 35.56 69.31 -12.24
C GLN A 445 35.83 69.59 -13.73
N ARG A 446 35.04 70.51 -14.30
CA ARG A 446 35.28 71.11 -15.62
C ARG A 446 36.57 71.93 -15.57
N SER A 447 37.49 71.63 -16.48
CA SER A 447 38.77 72.29 -16.66
C SER A 447 38.64 73.70 -17.24
N THR A 448 39.15 74.70 -16.52
CA THR A 448 39.80 75.89 -17.11
C THR A 448 41.22 76.00 -16.56
N LEU A 449 42.17 76.21 -17.47
CA LEU A 449 43.62 76.14 -17.27
C LEU A 449 44.13 77.03 -16.12
N LYS A 450 44.83 76.41 -15.16
CA LYS A 450 45.98 76.99 -14.43
C LYS A 450 46.80 75.85 -13.82
N LEU A 451 48.12 75.86 -14.09
CA LEU A 451 49.11 74.93 -13.57
C LEU A 451 48.92 74.69 -12.06
N GLN A 452 48.64 73.45 -11.68
CA GLN A 452 48.82 72.96 -10.31
C GLN A 452 50.15 72.19 -10.23
N PRO A 453 50.87 72.20 -9.09
CA PRO A 453 52.06 71.39 -8.90
C PRO A 453 51.68 69.90 -8.96
N ALA A 454 52.61 69.03 -9.41
CA ALA A 454 52.39 67.60 -9.57
C ALA A 454 51.68 66.97 -8.34
N LEU A 455 50.43 66.55 -8.52
CA LEU A 455 49.67 65.79 -7.52
C LEU A 455 50.35 64.43 -7.35
N VAL A 456 50.83 64.14 -6.14
CA VAL A 456 51.34 62.82 -5.76
C VAL A 456 50.19 61.81 -5.91
N HIS A 457 50.33 60.85 -6.83
CA HIS A 457 49.35 59.78 -7.01
C HIS A 457 49.43 58.82 -5.81
N LEU A 458 48.44 58.90 -4.90
CA LEU A 458 48.29 57.94 -3.80
C LEU A 458 47.50 56.71 -4.30
N PRO A 459 48.03 55.49 -4.13
CA PRO A 459 47.32 54.26 -4.50
C PRO A 459 46.07 54.03 -3.63
N LEU A 460 45.11 53.27 -4.16
CA LEU A 460 43.85 52.91 -3.46
C LEU A 460 42.96 54.11 -3.09
N ASN A 461 43.09 55.22 -3.81
CA ASN A 461 42.22 56.38 -3.64
C ASN A 461 40.79 56.07 -4.13
N ASN A 462 39.79 56.61 -3.42
CA ASN A 462 38.36 56.50 -3.74
C ASN A 462 37.72 55.12 -3.51
N LEU A 463 38.27 54.28 -2.61
CA LEU A 463 37.63 53.03 -2.19
C LEU A 463 36.77 53.23 -0.94
N GLU A 464 35.61 52.58 -0.89
CA GLU A 464 34.69 52.54 0.25
C GLU A 464 34.65 51.13 0.86
N PRO A 465 35.43 50.90 1.94
CA PRO A 465 35.54 49.59 2.58
C PRO A 465 34.23 49.19 3.26
N GLN A 466 33.83 47.94 3.06
CA GLN A 466 32.57 47.41 3.60
C GLN A 466 32.74 46.81 5.01
N THR A 467 33.98 46.56 5.44
CA THR A 467 34.28 45.97 6.75
C THR A 467 35.34 46.81 7.50
N PRO A 468 35.34 46.79 8.85
CA PRO A 468 36.35 47.49 9.64
C PRO A 468 37.79 47.09 9.31
N GLN A 469 38.01 45.81 8.98
CA GLN A 469 39.32 45.26 8.62
C GLN A 469 39.82 45.82 7.28
N LEU A 470 38.95 45.90 6.27
CA LEU A 470 39.29 46.53 4.99
C LEU A 470 39.57 48.03 5.15
N TYR A 471 38.85 48.71 6.04
CA TYR A 471 39.13 50.11 6.36
C TYR A 471 40.52 50.28 6.98
N GLN A 472 40.86 49.43 7.96
CA GLN A 472 42.19 49.43 8.55
C GLN A 472 43.27 49.17 7.49
N LEU A 473 43.06 48.19 6.61
CA LEU A 473 44.02 47.84 5.56
C LEU A 473 44.30 49.03 4.63
N ILE A 474 43.25 49.67 4.10
CA ILE A 474 43.39 50.82 3.19
C ILE A 474 44.05 52.00 3.91
N SER A 475 43.61 52.32 5.12
CA SER A 475 44.12 53.46 5.88
C SER A 475 45.60 53.31 6.23
N HIS A 476 46.02 52.13 6.71
CA HIS A 476 47.42 51.90 7.07
C HIS A 476 48.31 51.78 5.83
N TRP A 477 47.81 51.19 4.74
CA TRP A 477 48.54 51.17 3.47
C TRP A 477 48.84 52.58 2.96
N GLN A 478 47.82 53.46 2.95
CA GLN A 478 47.97 54.86 2.52
C GLN A 478 48.94 55.62 3.44
N LYS A 479 48.86 55.41 4.75
CA LYS A 479 49.77 55.99 5.73
C LYS A 479 51.21 55.56 5.47
N LEU A 480 51.46 54.25 5.34
CA LEU A 480 52.78 53.71 5.04
C LEU A 480 53.35 54.26 3.73
N TRP A 481 52.52 54.36 2.69
CA TRP A 481 52.92 54.91 1.39
C TRP A 481 53.37 56.37 1.50
N LEU A 482 52.62 57.19 2.25
CA LEU A 482 52.97 58.59 2.48
C LEU A 482 54.24 58.74 3.32
N LEU A 483 54.42 57.91 4.35
CA LEU A 483 55.65 57.90 5.16
C LEU A 483 56.88 57.56 4.30
N ALA A 484 56.76 56.56 3.43
CA ALA A 484 57.85 56.14 2.55
C ALA A 484 58.24 57.24 1.56
N LEU A 485 57.25 57.89 0.92
CA LEU A 485 57.47 59.02 0.03
C LEU A 485 58.08 60.23 0.75
N ALA A 486 57.61 60.55 1.96
CA ALA A 486 58.15 61.64 2.75
C ALA A 486 59.63 61.40 3.09
N ARG A 487 59.98 60.19 3.53
CA ARG A 487 61.37 59.80 3.79
C ARG A 487 62.24 59.85 2.54
N GLN A 488 61.75 59.35 1.41
CA GLN A 488 62.44 59.45 0.13
C GLN A 488 62.73 60.91 -0.23
N GLY A 489 61.73 61.79 -0.15
CA GLY A 489 61.89 63.22 -0.41
C GLY A 489 62.88 63.90 0.55
N HIS A 490 62.87 63.55 1.84
CA HIS A 490 63.84 64.08 2.80
C HIS A 490 65.28 63.64 2.50
N LEU A 491 65.47 62.38 2.11
CA LEU A 491 66.79 61.85 1.72
C LEU A 491 67.28 62.46 0.41
N GLU A 492 66.40 62.64 -0.58
CA GLU A 492 66.72 63.34 -1.84
C GLU A 492 67.08 64.81 -1.61
N GLN A 493 66.36 65.52 -0.72
CA GLN A 493 66.71 66.88 -0.32
C GLN A 493 68.03 66.96 0.45
N HIS A 494 68.35 65.96 1.26
CA HIS A 494 69.64 65.87 1.96
C HIS A 494 70.79 65.59 0.99
N ASP A 495 70.62 64.65 0.06
CA ASP A 495 71.56 64.35 -1.02
C ASP A 495 71.78 65.57 -1.94
N GLN A 496 70.71 66.29 -2.25
CA GLN A 496 70.78 67.55 -3.00
C GLN A 496 71.56 68.63 -2.23
N ARG A 497 71.33 68.79 -0.92
CA ARG A 497 72.13 69.70 -0.09
C ARG A 497 73.59 69.29 -0.01
N LEU A 498 73.90 67.99 0.07
CA LEU A 498 75.28 67.50 0.04
C LEU A 498 75.95 67.81 -1.30
N ARG A 499 75.25 67.61 -2.43
CA ARG A 499 75.70 68.02 -3.76
C ARG A 499 75.93 69.52 -3.84
N GLU A 500 75.02 70.35 -3.32
CA GLU A 500 75.17 71.81 -3.30
C GLU A 500 76.37 72.25 -2.45
N VAL A 501 76.66 71.57 -1.33
CA VAL A 501 77.85 71.84 -0.50
C VAL A 501 79.14 71.41 -1.21
N GLU A 502 79.15 70.28 -1.93
CA GLU A 502 80.28 69.86 -2.77
C GLU A 502 80.51 70.82 -3.96
N GLU A 503 79.44 71.25 -4.63
CA GLU A 503 79.50 72.25 -5.69
C GLU A 503 80.01 73.60 -5.18
N PHE A 504 79.61 73.99 -3.96
CA PHE A 504 80.09 75.20 -3.30
C PHE A 504 81.56 75.08 -2.87
N ALA A 505 81.99 73.92 -2.37
CA ALA A 505 83.40 73.66 -2.06
C ALA A 505 84.30 73.73 -3.31
N ASN A 506 83.76 73.38 -4.48
CA ASN A 506 84.43 73.47 -5.78
C ASN A 506 84.17 74.80 -6.53
N PHE A 507 83.54 75.79 -5.90
CA PHE A 507 83.19 77.07 -6.53
C PHE A 507 84.39 78.03 -6.59
N ASP A 508 84.83 78.37 -7.80
CA ASP A 508 85.89 79.35 -8.04
C ASP A 508 85.31 80.76 -8.33
N PHE A 509 85.41 81.63 -7.33
CA PHE A 509 84.96 83.03 -7.41
C PHE A 509 85.64 83.82 -8.54
N ASN A 510 86.89 83.51 -8.88
CA ASN A 510 87.61 84.21 -9.96
C ASN A 510 87.05 83.83 -11.34
N VAL A 511 86.68 82.56 -11.54
CA VAL A 511 86.05 82.10 -12.79
C VAL A 511 84.66 82.70 -12.95
N TRP A 512 83.85 82.72 -11.88
CA TRP A 512 82.54 83.36 -11.90
C TRP A 512 82.63 84.87 -12.13
N ARG A 513 83.51 85.57 -11.40
CA ARG A 513 83.75 87.02 -11.57
C ARG A 513 84.21 87.35 -12.99
N LYS A 514 85.05 86.52 -13.62
CA LYS A 514 85.50 86.72 -15.01
C LYS A 514 84.34 86.60 -15.99
N ARG A 515 83.45 85.60 -15.81
CA ARG A 515 82.22 85.44 -16.61
C ARG A 515 81.21 86.58 -16.39
N TYR A 516 81.05 87.05 -15.14
CA TYR A 516 80.17 88.17 -14.81
C TYR A 516 80.71 89.51 -15.36
N MET A 517 82.01 89.78 -15.22
CA MET A 517 82.65 90.97 -15.79
C MET A 517 82.63 90.95 -17.32
N GLN A 518 82.81 89.77 -17.95
CA GLN A 518 82.57 89.62 -19.39
C GLN A 518 81.11 89.92 -19.72
N TRP A 519 80.14 89.35 -19.01
CA TRP A 519 78.72 89.63 -19.24
C TRP A 519 78.37 91.12 -19.10
N ILE A 520 78.88 91.81 -18.07
CA ILE A 520 78.61 93.24 -17.86
C ILE A 520 79.32 94.12 -18.90
N SER A 521 80.51 93.72 -19.37
CA SER A 521 81.21 94.35 -20.49
C SER A 521 80.44 94.17 -21.79
N HIS A 522 79.96 92.95 -22.06
CA HIS A 522 79.11 92.65 -23.21
C HIS A 522 77.78 93.41 -23.13
N LEU A 523 77.20 93.59 -21.94
CA LEU A 523 75.99 94.38 -21.73
C LEU A 523 76.22 95.88 -21.99
N LYS A 524 77.32 96.46 -21.46
CA LYS A 524 77.71 97.85 -21.74
C LYS A 524 77.99 98.08 -23.23
N SER A 525 78.69 97.16 -23.89
CA SER A 525 78.96 97.25 -25.33
C SER A 525 77.67 97.17 -26.16
N ARG A 526 76.72 96.30 -25.79
CA ARG A 526 75.42 96.18 -26.48
C ARG A 526 74.53 97.39 -26.29
N ILE A 527 74.54 98.00 -25.11
CA ILE A 527 73.82 99.26 -24.87
C ILE A 527 74.45 100.40 -25.68
N LEU A 528 75.79 100.46 -25.77
CA LEU A 528 76.49 101.45 -26.61
C LEU A 528 76.22 101.25 -28.11
N ASP A 529 76.13 100.01 -28.60
CA ASP A 529 75.78 99.71 -30.00
C ASP A 529 74.32 100.10 -30.33
N VAL A 530 73.40 99.87 -29.39
CA VAL A 530 72.00 100.35 -29.51
C VAL A 530 71.97 101.88 -29.52
N PHE A 531 72.77 102.54 -28.68
CA PHE A 531 72.85 104.00 -28.63
C PHE A 531 73.38 104.59 -29.95
N ARG A 532 74.48 104.07 -30.51
CA ARG A 532 75.05 104.52 -31.80
C ARG A 532 74.12 104.28 -33.01
N ASN A 533 73.26 103.28 -32.95
CA ASN A 533 72.32 103.01 -34.05
C ASN A 533 71.15 104.00 -34.11
N ILE A 534 70.82 104.64 -32.98
CA ILE A 534 69.69 105.57 -32.85
C ILE A 534 70.17 107.03 -33.01
N ASP A 535 71.31 107.40 -32.43
CA ASP A 535 71.94 108.73 -32.51
C ASP A 535 72.62 108.95 -33.89
N ARG A 536 71.81 109.17 -34.93
CA ARG A 536 72.28 109.33 -36.33
C ARG A 536 72.74 110.75 -36.66
N ASP A 537 72.33 111.73 -35.87
CA ASP A 537 72.65 113.16 -35.98
C ASP A 537 73.82 113.60 -35.09
N GLN A 538 74.40 112.68 -34.31
CA GLN A 538 75.59 112.89 -33.46
C GLN A 538 75.41 114.03 -32.44
N ASP A 539 74.18 114.28 -32.00
CA ASP A 539 73.86 115.34 -31.05
C ASP A 539 73.98 114.86 -29.59
N GLY A 540 74.20 113.55 -29.40
CA GLY A 540 74.36 112.90 -28.10
C GLY A 540 73.07 112.79 -27.29
N ARG A 541 71.90 113.03 -27.89
CA ARG A 541 70.60 113.08 -27.20
C ARG A 541 69.57 112.16 -27.85
N ILE A 542 69.26 111.05 -27.19
CA ILE A 542 68.18 110.14 -27.60
C ILE A 542 66.96 110.35 -26.69
N SER A 543 65.75 110.37 -27.24
CA SER A 543 64.54 110.42 -26.40
C SER A 543 64.32 109.08 -25.66
N LYS A 544 63.81 109.13 -24.43
CA LYS A 544 63.53 107.93 -23.61
C LYS A 544 62.67 106.89 -24.35
N LYS A 545 61.78 107.35 -25.23
CA LYS A 545 60.88 106.48 -26.00
C LYS A 545 61.63 105.70 -27.09
N GLU A 546 62.52 106.35 -27.84
CA GLU A 546 63.33 105.72 -28.89
C GLU A 546 64.32 104.68 -28.33
N LEU A 547 64.90 104.94 -27.16
CA LEU A 547 65.77 103.98 -26.47
C LEU A 547 65.00 102.72 -26.06
N ILE A 548 63.81 102.87 -25.48
CA ILE A 548 62.98 101.76 -25.00
C ILE A 548 62.46 100.93 -26.19
N ASP A 549 61.98 101.58 -27.24
CA ASP A 549 61.43 100.89 -28.42
C ASP A 549 62.50 100.08 -29.16
N SER A 550 63.74 100.60 -29.23
CA SER A 550 64.87 99.91 -29.86
C SER A 550 65.39 98.72 -29.04
N ILE A 551 65.41 98.84 -27.71
CA ILE A 551 65.78 97.73 -26.80
C ILE A 551 64.73 96.61 -26.86
N LEU A 552 63.44 96.94 -26.97
CA LEU A 552 62.35 95.96 -27.06
C LEU A 552 62.24 95.31 -28.47
N ALA A 553 62.57 96.03 -29.54
CA ALA A 553 62.60 95.49 -30.91
C ALA A 553 63.78 94.52 -31.14
N SER A 554 64.87 94.68 -30.40
CA SER A 554 65.98 93.74 -30.36
C SER A 554 65.62 92.48 -29.56
N SER A 555 65.05 91.47 -30.25
CA SER A 555 64.78 90.11 -29.71
C SER A 555 66.02 89.39 -29.13
N LYS A 556 67.23 89.96 -29.28
CA LYS A 556 68.45 89.48 -28.64
C LYS A 556 68.80 90.35 -27.43
N THR A 557 68.20 89.99 -26.29
CA THR A 557 68.69 89.95 -24.89
C THR A 557 68.06 90.84 -23.84
N LEU A 558 67.55 90.16 -22.80
CA LEU A 558 68.06 90.20 -21.43
C LEU A 558 67.72 88.85 -20.76
N HIS A 559 68.56 87.83 -20.98
CA HIS A 559 68.53 86.59 -20.17
C HIS A 559 69.86 86.47 -19.45
N PHE A 560 69.77 86.56 -18.11
CA PHE A 560 70.86 86.31 -17.20
C PHE A 560 71.09 84.80 -17.12
N PRO A 561 72.30 84.26 -17.35
CA PRO A 561 72.56 82.86 -17.09
C PRO A 561 72.78 82.68 -15.58
N HIS A 562 71.99 81.80 -14.97
CA HIS A 562 72.06 81.32 -13.58
C HIS A 562 71.50 82.25 -12.49
N SER A 563 70.20 82.10 -12.25
CA SER A 563 69.43 82.65 -11.12
C SER A 563 69.66 81.90 -9.78
N GLN A 564 70.33 80.74 -9.77
CA GLN A 564 70.40 79.91 -8.56
C GLN A 564 71.41 80.37 -7.50
N HIS A 565 72.40 81.23 -7.82
CA HIS A 565 73.39 81.69 -6.84
C HIS A 565 73.17 83.13 -6.33
N PHE A 566 72.16 83.85 -6.82
CA PHE A 566 71.88 85.23 -6.39
C PHE A 566 71.13 85.30 -5.04
N SER A 567 70.39 84.26 -4.66
CA SER A 567 69.68 84.20 -3.37
C SER A 567 70.60 83.85 -2.18
N ILE A 568 71.80 83.32 -2.42
CA ILE A 568 72.71 82.85 -1.37
C ILE A 568 73.61 83.99 -0.84
N PHE A 569 73.86 85.04 -1.63
CA PHE A 569 74.72 86.15 -1.22
C PHE A 569 74.03 87.23 -0.36
N LEU A 570 72.69 87.21 -0.25
CA LEU A 570 71.92 88.18 0.56
C LEU A 570 71.59 87.68 1.98
N SER A 571 71.99 86.47 2.35
CA SER A 571 71.63 85.83 3.63
C SER A 571 72.77 85.77 4.66
N HIS A 572 73.89 86.48 4.45
CA HIS A 572 74.97 86.61 5.44
C HIS A 572 75.25 88.08 5.81
N PRO A 573 75.12 88.51 7.10
CA PRO A 573 74.98 89.93 7.46
C PRO A 573 76.28 90.72 7.67
N THR A 574 77.45 90.22 7.27
CA THR A 574 78.73 90.82 7.70
C THR A 574 79.74 90.94 6.57
N SER A 575 79.51 91.87 5.65
CA SER A 575 80.51 92.89 5.26
C SER A 575 79.86 93.93 4.33
N MET A 576 79.32 94.99 4.93
CA MET A 576 79.13 96.25 4.22
C MET A 576 80.50 96.75 3.76
N GLN A 577 80.62 97.19 2.50
CA GLN A 577 81.18 98.51 2.22
C GLN A 577 80.75 99.00 0.82
N SER A 578 80.11 100.16 0.86
CA SER A 578 79.53 100.93 -0.23
C SER A 578 80.43 101.04 -1.46
N ILE A 579 79.94 100.61 -2.62
CA ILE A 579 80.47 101.05 -3.91
C ILE A 579 79.57 102.19 -4.40
N TYR A 580 80.01 103.41 -4.08
CA TYR A 580 79.51 104.65 -4.67
C TYR A 580 79.85 104.66 -6.18
N PHE A 581 78.85 104.93 -7.02
CA PHE A 581 79.08 105.40 -8.39
C PHE A 581 78.87 106.91 -8.43
N PRO A 582 79.93 107.72 -8.56
CA PRO A 582 79.80 109.13 -8.90
C PRO A 582 79.43 109.23 -10.38
N ILE A 583 78.32 109.93 -10.65
CA ILE A 583 77.98 110.40 -11.98
C ILE A 583 78.83 111.65 -12.23
N HIS A 584 79.77 111.58 -13.17
CA HIS A 584 80.32 112.77 -13.83
C HIS A 584 80.13 112.60 -15.34
N TYR A 585 79.60 113.67 -15.93
CA TYR A 585 79.16 113.83 -17.31
C TYR A 585 80.15 113.36 -18.38
#